data_AF-A0AB34K9P1-F1
#
_entry.id   AF-A0AB34K9P1-F1
#
_cell.length_a   1.000
_cell.length_b   1.000
_cell.length_c   1.000
_cell.angle_alpha   90.00
_cell.angle_beta   90.00
_cell.angle_gamma   90.00
#
_symmetry.space_group_name_H-M   'P 1'
#
loop_
_entity.id
_entity.type
_entity.pdbx_description
1 polymer ?
#
loop_
_entity_poly.entity_id
_entity_poly.type
_entity_poly.pdbx_seq_one_letter_code
_entity_poly.pdbx_strand_id
1 'polypeptide(L)'
;MREQNNEARVVLTIDAIRKSDGLSRREAPKLYNVPETTLRDRMSGAIPIANRRPVAQVLTALEEEAVVQYILDLDARGFPPSLEDVRVMADRILASRGTRRVGKQWPYRFIQRREELRTRC
;
A
#
# COMPACT_ATOMS: atom_id res chain seq x y z
N MET A 1 12.80 -0.44 18.95
CA MET A 1 14.18 -0.33 18.43
C MET A 1 14.11 0.43 17.12
N ARG A 2 14.98 1.42 16.91
CA ARG A 2 14.97 2.32 15.73
C ARG A 2 15.14 1.49 14.46
N GLU A 3 14.12 1.45 13.60
CA GLU A 3 14.29 1.15 12.19
C GLU A 3 15.28 2.17 11.62
N GLN A 4 16.56 1.80 11.53
CA GLN A 4 17.47 2.56 10.68
C GLN A 4 16.86 2.49 9.28
N ASN A 5 16.49 3.66 8.76
CA ASN A 5 15.76 3.83 7.52
C ASN A 5 16.61 3.35 6.33
N ASN A 6 16.66 2.04 6.13
CA ASN A 6 17.42 1.36 5.09
C ASN A 6 17.06 1.91 3.71
N GLU A 7 15.80 2.34 3.56
CA GLU A 7 15.28 2.98 2.38
C GLU A 7 15.91 4.36 2.12
N ALA A 8 16.02 5.20 3.14
CA ALA A 8 16.71 6.49 3.02
C ALA A 8 18.17 6.31 2.58
N ARG A 9 18.86 5.28 3.09
CA ARG A 9 20.25 4.97 2.69
C ARG A 9 20.33 4.55 1.22
N VAL A 10 19.38 3.74 0.76
CA VAL A 10 19.28 3.34 -0.66
C VAL A 10 19.06 4.58 -1.54
N VAL A 11 18.13 5.47 -1.18
CA VAL A 11 17.85 6.71 -1.93
C VAL A 11 19.08 7.61 -1.97
N LEU A 12 19.73 7.84 -0.83
CA LEU A 12 20.98 8.63 -0.75
C LEU A 12 22.10 8.03 -1.62
N THR A 13 22.22 6.70 -1.65
CA THR A 13 23.22 6.00 -2.47
C THR A 13 22.96 6.20 -3.97
N ILE A 14 21.69 6.11 -4.40
CA ILE A 14 21.31 6.34 -5.80
C ILE A 14 21.57 7.79 -6.19
N ASP A 15 21.22 8.73 -5.32
CA ASP A 15 21.47 10.15 -5.53
C ASP A 15 22.97 10.45 -5.64
N ALA A 16 23.80 9.84 -4.81
CA ALA A 16 25.25 9.99 -4.86
C ALA A 16 25.84 9.44 -6.17
N ILE A 17 25.35 8.30 -6.67
CA ILE A 17 25.74 7.75 -7.98
C ILE A 17 25.31 8.67 -9.13
N ARG A 18 24.13 9.29 -9.04
CA ARG A 18 23.61 10.17 -10.10
C ARG A 18 24.26 11.55 -10.11
N LYS A 19 24.65 12.06 -8.95
CA LYS A 19 25.20 13.42 -8.78
C LYS A 19 26.72 13.48 -8.89
N SER A 20 27.43 12.37 -8.70
CA SER A 20 28.89 12.36 -8.76
C SER A 20 29.39 11.78 -10.07
N ASP A 21 30.37 12.45 -10.68
CA ASP A 21 31.09 11.95 -11.85
C ASP A 21 32.13 10.86 -11.50
N GLY A 22 32.11 10.32 -10.27
CA GLY A 22 33.19 9.47 -9.75
C GLY A 22 32.79 8.32 -8.81
N LEU A 23 31.57 8.26 -8.26
CA LEU A 23 31.16 7.10 -7.46
C LEU A 23 30.69 5.96 -8.37
N SER A 24 31.50 4.91 -8.43
CA SER A 24 31.11 3.69 -9.14
C SER A 24 29.89 3.05 -8.48
N ARG A 25 29.01 2.48 -9.31
CA ARG A 25 27.86 1.64 -8.86
C ARG A 25 28.29 0.49 -7.94
N ARG A 26 29.57 0.11 -7.95
CA ARG A 26 30.16 -0.95 -7.09
C ARG A 26 30.74 -0.43 -5.78
N GLU A 27 31.09 0.85 -5.70
CA GLU A 27 31.76 1.47 -4.54
C GLU A 27 30.75 2.16 -3.63
N ALA A 28 29.78 2.86 -4.22
CA ALA A 28 28.73 3.54 -3.48
C ALA A 28 27.96 2.61 -2.50
N PRO A 29 27.51 1.40 -2.86
CA PRO A 29 26.83 0.53 -1.89
C PRO A 29 27.70 0.18 -0.67
N LYS A 30 29.02 0.07 -0.82
CA LYS A 30 29.95 -0.19 0.29
C LYS A 30 30.07 1.01 1.21
N LEU A 31 30.18 2.22 0.65
CA LEU A 31 30.31 3.47 1.41
C LEU A 31 29.07 3.75 2.26
N TYR A 32 27.88 3.51 1.69
CA TYR A 32 26.61 3.75 2.38
C TYR A 32 26.11 2.53 3.16
N ASN A 33 26.84 1.41 3.11
CA ASN A 33 26.52 0.12 3.72
C ASN A 33 25.08 -0.33 3.37
N VAL A 34 24.86 -0.44 2.05
CA VAL A 34 23.64 -0.91 1.40
C VAL A 34 23.98 -2.17 0.58
N PRO A 35 23.21 -3.27 0.68
CA PRO A 35 23.44 -4.43 -0.17
C PRO A 35 23.34 -4.08 -1.66
N GLU A 36 24.31 -4.54 -2.46
CA GLU A 36 24.35 -4.26 -3.90
C GLU A 36 23.10 -4.76 -4.63
N THR A 37 22.55 -5.89 -4.20
CA THR A 37 21.29 -6.44 -4.73
C THR A 37 20.12 -5.49 -4.52
N THR A 38 19.95 -4.96 -3.31
CA THR A 38 18.91 -3.97 -2.99
C THR A 38 19.06 -2.69 -3.80
N LEU A 39 20.29 -2.20 -3.99
CA LEU A 39 20.56 -1.03 -4.83
C LEU A 39 20.22 -1.30 -6.30
N ARG A 40 20.62 -2.46 -6.83
CA ARG A 40 20.36 -2.86 -8.21
C ARG A 40 18.86 -2.99 -8.47
N ASP A 41 18.14 -3.66 -7.59
CA ASP A 41 16.68 -3.80 -7.65
C ASP A 41 16.01 -2.43 -7.59
N ARG A 42 16.52 -1.52 -6.75
CA ARG A 42 15.96 -0.18 -6.68
C ARG A 42 16.19 0.63 -7.95
N MET A 43 17.39 0.54 -8.53
CA MET A 43 17.71 1.22 -9.79
C MET A 43 16.91 0.66 -10.97
N SER A 44 16.47 -0.60 -10.91
CA SER A 44 15.57 -1.20 -11.92
C SER A 44 14.08 -0.90 -11.67
N GLY A 45 13.74 -0.13 -10.62
CA GLY A 45 12.38 0.32 -10.33
C GLY A 45 11.62 -0.58 -9.35
N ALA A 46 12.28 -1.50 -8.64
CA ALA A 46 11.63 -2.27 -7.60
C ALA A 46 11.17 -1.34 -6.45
N ILE A 47 9.94 -1.57 -5.99
CA ILE A 47 9.31 -0.82 -4.90
C ILE A 47 9.63 -1.54 -3.57
N PRO A 48 9.86 -0.82 -2.46
CA PRO A 48 10.03 -1.44 -1.15
C PRO A 48 8.84 -2.35 -0.84
N ILE A 49 9.08 -3.48 -0.17
CA ILE A 49 8.01 -4.38 0.26
C ILE A 49 6.98 -3.63 1.13
N ALA A 50 7.44 -2.71 1.99
CA ALA A 50 6.58 -1.86 2.82
C ALA A 50 5.61 -1.00 1.99
N ASN A 51 6.02 -0.58 0.79
CA ASN A 51 5.21 0.24 -0.12
C ASN A 51 4.50 -0.61 -1.19
N ARG A 52 4.76 -1.92 -1.23
CA ARG A 52 4.20 -2.81 -2.22
C ARG A 52 2.75 -3.12 -1.85
N ARG A 53 1.83 -2.83 -2.78
CA ARG A 53 0.44 -3.22 -2.65
C ARG A 53 0.34 -4.76 -2.58
N PRO A 54 -0.34 -5.35 -1.58
CA PRO A 54 -0.51 -6.79 -1.51
C PRO A 54 -1.25 -7.31 -2.74
N VAL A 55 -0.72 -8.35 -3.38
CA VAL A 55 -1.34 -9.00 -4.55
C VAL A 55 -2.75 -9.53 -4.23
N ALA A 56 -3.04 -9.80 -2.95
CA ALA A 56 -4.34 -10.26 -2.49
C ALA A 56 -5.43 -9.17 -2.38
N GLN A 57 -5.14 -7.90 -2.68
CA GLN A 57 -6.16 -6.83 -2.69
C GLN A 57 -6.99 -6.88 -3.98
N VAL A 58 -8.23 -7.37 -3.85
CA VAL A 58 -9.17 -7.56 -4.96
C VAL A 58 -9.69 -6.22 -5.53
N LEU A 59 -9.84 -5.19 -4.69
CA LEU A 59 -10.26 -3.84 -5.08
C LEU A 59 -9.07 -2.91 -5.25
N THR A 60 -9.04 -2.11 -6.32
CA THR A 60 -8.03 -1.05 -6.55
C THR A 60 -8.11 0.04 -5.48
N ALA A 61 -7.06 0.85 -5.35
CA ALA A 61 -7.05 1.95 -4.37
C ALA A 61 -8.25 2.90 -4.53
N LEU A 62 -8.61 3.22 -5.78
CA LEU A 62 -9.77 4.05 -6.10
C LEU A 62 -11.10 3.40 -5.69
N GLU A 63 -11.22 2.08 -5.86
CA GLU A 63 -12.41 1.36 -5.45
C GLU A 63 -12.53 1.21 -3.95
N GLU A 64 -11.41 0.96 -3.26
CA GLU A 64 -11.39 0.98 -1.80
C GLU A 64 -11.86 2.35 -1.28
N GLU A 65 -11.43 3.44 -1.91
CA GLU A 65 -11.88 4.79 -1.57
C GLU A 65 -13.39 4.98 -1.81
N ALA A 66 -13.92 4.45 -2.90
CA ALA A 66 -15.36 4.47 -3.17
C ALA A 66 -16.17 3.70 -2.10
N VAL A 67 -15.63 2.59 -1.58
CA VAL A 67 -16.24 1.86 -0.46
C VAL A 67 -16.21 2.70 0.82
N VAL A 68 -15.09 3.36 1.13
CA VAL A 68 -14.98 4.27 2.29
C VAL A 68 -16.00 5.40 2.19
N GLN A 69 -16.05 6.11 1.06
CA GLN A 69 -16.98 7.21 0.88
C GLN A 69 -18.44 6.76 1.05
N TYR A 70 -18.81 5.61 0.48
CA TYR A 70 -20.14 5.04 0.66
C TYR A 70 -20.49 4.81 2.13
N ILE A 71 -19.56 4.27 2.91
CA ILE A 71 -19.76 4.01 4.34
C ILE A 71 -19.91 5.32 5.12
N LEU A 72 -19.09 6.32 4.82
CA LEU A 72 -19.17 7.65 5.45
C LEU A 72 -20.48 8.36 5.11
N ASP A 73 -20.96 8.21 3.87
CA ASP A 73 -22.24 8.76 3.44
C ASP A 73 -23.42 8.08 4.15
N LEU A 74 -23.32 6.78 4.47
CA LEU A 74 -24.33 6.08 5.27
C LEU A 74 -24.37 6.62 6.70
N ASP A 75 -23.21 6.74 7.33
CA ASP A 75 -23.06 7.29 8.69
C ASP A 75 -23.59 8.72 8.78
N ALA A 76 -23.25 9.57 7.81
CA ALA A 76 -23.72 10.95 7.72
C ALA A 76 -25.25 11.08 7.57
N ARG A 77 -25.91 10.05 7.02
CA ARG A 77 -27.38 9.98 6.91
C ARG A 77 -28.05 9.39 8.15
N GLY A 78 -27.28 9.07 9.19
CA GLY A 78 -27.77 8.46 10.42
C GLY A 78 -27.99 6.95 10.34
N PHE A 79 -27.46 6.28 9.30
CA PHE A 79 -27.47 4.82 9.23
C PHE A 79 -26.13 4.29 9.76
N PRO A 80 -26.13 3.56 10.89
CA PRO A 80 -24.89 3.02 11.44
C PRO A 80 -24.30 2.01 10.44
N PRO A 81 -23.07 2.23 9.95
CA PRO A 81 -22.51 1.37 8.93
C PRO A 81 -22.12 0.00 9.49
N SER A 82 -22.55 -1.06 8.82
CA SER A 82 -22.24 -2.43 9.21
C SER A 82 -21.15 -3.08 8.35
N LEU A 83 -20.54 -4.15 8.86
CA LEU A 83 -19.63 -5.02 8.09
C LEU A 83 -20.28 -5.56 6.81
N GLU A 84 -21.60 -5.76 6.81
CA GLU A 84 -22.31 -6.24 5.63
C GLU A 84 -22.46 -5.12 4.58
N ASP A 85 -22.65 -3.87 4.99
CA ASP A 85 -22.69 -2.72 4.05
C ASP A 85 -21.37 -2.55 3.31
N VAL A 86 -20.25 -2.68 4.04
CA VAL A 86 -18.89 -2.69 3.47
C VAL A 86 -18.75 -3.79 2.42
N ARG A 87 -19.24 -4.99 2.75
CA ARG A 87 -19.19 -6.15 1.87
C ARG A 87 -20.06 -5.98 0.63
N VAL A 88 -21.29 -5.51 0.80
CA VAL A 88 -22.27 -5.30 -0.28
C VAL A 88 -21.72 -4.30 -1.28
N MET A 89 -21.14 -3.20 -0.81
CA MET A 89 -20.54 -2.21 -1.70
C MET A 89 -19.33 -2.77 -2.45
N ALA A 90 -18.44 -3.50 -1.77
CA ALA A 90 -17.31 -4.17 -2.41
C ALA A 90 -17.75 -5.20 -3.45
N ASP A 91 -18.74 -6.05 -3.12
CA ASP A 91 -19.29 -7.05 -4.04
C ASP A 91 -19.99 -6.40 -5.24
N ARG A 92 -20.65 -5.27 -5.06
CA ARG A 92 -21.27 -4.50 -6.15
C ARG A 92 -20.21 -4.00 -7.14
N ILE A 93 -19.11 -3.46 -6.65
CA ILE A 93 -17.99 -3.02 -7.47
C ILE A 93 -17.39 -4.21 -8.25
N LEU A 94 -17.15 -5.33 -7.57
CA LEU A 94 -16.58 -6.53 -8.21
C LEU A 94 -17.53 -7.16 -9.23
N ALA A 95 -18.83 -7.15 -8.97
CA ALA A 95 -19.85 -7.59 -9.92
C ALA A 95 -19.85 -6.74 -11.20
N SER A 96 -19.64 -5.42 -11.08
CA SER A 96 -19.53 -4.54 -12.26
C SER A 96 -18.33 -4.86 -13.15
N ARG A 97 -17.29 -5.49 -12.59
CA ARG A 97 -16.11 -5.97 -13.32
C ARG A 97 -16.23 -7.41 -13.84
N GLY A 98 -17.35 -8.10 -13.56
CA GLY A 98 -17.48 -9.53 -13.85
C GLY A 98 -16.51 -10.40 -13.03
N THR A 99 -16.10 -9.93 -11.86
CA THR A 99 -15.15 -10.62 -10.98
C THR A 99 -15.85 -11.32 -9.81
N ARG A 100 -15.12 -12.21 -9.12
CA ARG A 100 -15.63 -12.93 -7.94
C ARG A 100 -15.88 -11.99 -6.76
N ARG A 101 -16.82 -12.37 -5.90
CA ARG A 101 -17.13 -11.70 -4.62
C ARG A 101 -15.96 -11.71 -3.64
N VAL A 102 -15.98 -10.79 -2.68
CA VAL A 102 -15.00 -10.76 -1.58
C VAL A 102 -15.21 -11.94 -0.63
N GLY A 103 -14.13 -12.37 0.02
CA GLY A 103 -14.20 -13.43 1.04
C GLY A 103 -14.85 -12.96 2.34
N LYS A 104 -15.36 -13.89 3.15
CA LYS A 104 -16.04 -13.61 4.44
C LYS A 104 -15.24 -12.73 5.41
N GLN A 105 -13.91 -12.90 5.45
CA GLN A 105 -13.02 -12.14 6.34
C GLN A 105 -12.55 -10.80 5.75
N TRP A 106 -12.91 -10.51 4.51
CA TRP A 106 -12.44 -9.31 3.82
C TRP A 106 -12.95 -8.01 4.45
N PRO A 107 -14.23 -7.85 4.80
CA PRO A 107 -14.73 -6.61 5.41
C PRO A 107 -14.05 -6.29 6.75
N TYR A 108 -13.87 -7.31 7.59
CA TYR A 108 -13.16 -7.17 8.87
C TYR A 108 -11.74 -6.66 8.69
N ARG A 109 -10.97 -7.31 7.79
CA ARG A 109 -9.61 -6.89 7.47
C ARG A 109 -9.55 -5.54 6.79
N PHE A 110 -10.58 -5.15 6.04
CA PHE A 110 -10.67 -3.86 5.37
C PHE A 110 -10.78 -2.73 6.39
N ILE A 111 -11.70 -2.85 7.36
CA ILE A 111 -11.88 -1.88 8.44
C ILE A 111 -10.63 -1.78 9.31
N GLN A 112 -9.97 -2.92 9.62
CA GLN A 112 -8.71 -2.90 10.37
C GLN A 112 -7.58 -2.10 9.68
N ARG A 113 -7.61 -1.99 8.35
CA ARG A 113 -6.62 -1.23 7.57
C ARG A 113 -6.99 0.25 7.41
N ARG A 114 -8.26 0.61 7.61
CA ARG A 114 -8.78 1.96 7.39
C ARG A 114 -9.18 2.56 8.73
N GLU A 115 -8.28 3.35 9.30
CA GLU A 115 -8.51 3.96 10.62
C GLU A 115 -9.74 4.86 10.64
N GLU A 116 -10.12 5.43 9.49
CA GLU A 116 -11.32 6.26 9.33
C GLU A 116 -12.63 5.50 9.56
N LEU A 117 -12.62 4.18 9.38
CA LEU A 117 -13.78 3.30 9.55
C LEU A 117 -13.80 2.59 10.91
N ARG A 118 -12.64 2.46 11.58
CA ARG A 118 -12.51 1.71 12.84
C ARG A 118 -13.32 2.31 13.99
N THR A 119 -13.61 3.61 13.95
CA THR A 119 -14.38 4.31 14.98
C THR A 119 -15.88 4.40 14.66
N ARG A 120 -16.30 3.94 13.48
CA ARG A 120 -17.67 4.11 12.95
C ARG A 120 -18.41 2.79 12.75
N CYS A 121 -17.68 1.70 12.48
CA CYS A 121 -18.20 0.35 12.21
C CYS A 121 -17.94 -0.64 13.35
#